data_AF-A0A522XC22-F1
#
_entry.id   AF-A0A522XC22-F1
#
_cell.length_a   1.000
_cell.length_b   1.000
_cell.length_c   1.000
_cell.angle_alpha   90.00
_cell.angle_beta   90.00
_cell.angle_gamma   90.00
#
_symmetry.space_group_name_H-M   'P 1'
#
loop_
_entity.id
_entity.type
_entity.pdbx_description
1 polymer ?
#
loop_
_entity_poly.entity_id
_entity_poly.type
_entity_poly.pdbx_seq_one_letter_code
_entity_poly.pdbx_strand_id
1 'polypeptide(L)'
;MRMLRLMLPLRFLSKRLAAAATLSLLLLSGCGGNASNENTPVADGDNSRETWLNNYTAAVWEIERQRQATYRVLAENVPDTEQAALAEVRCNQPDTIRGFSRTLRQEIVNYCDRVAEMIQAENLTVEEFNQIRDRLDEDPILNNQVMEQLARLQEPDRTEN
;
A
#
# COMPACT_ATOMS: atom_id res chain seq x y z
N MET A 1 17.11 -18.74 3.13
CA MET A 1 16.38 -17.71 2.37
C MET A 1 16.14 -16.53 3.32
N ARG A 2 16.72 -15.36 3.03
CA ARG A 2 16.68 -14.18 3.92
C ARG A 2 15.46 -13.32 3.57
N MET A 3 14.53 -13.21 4.51
CA MET A 3 13.38 -12.31 4.46
C MET A 3 13.81 -10.87 4.16
N LEU A 4 13.16 -10.28 3.16
CA LEU A 4 13.35 -8.90 2.73
C LEU A 4 12.92 -7.98 3.89
N ARG A 5 13.92 -7.37 4.55
CA ARG A 5 13.74 -6.30 5.52
C ARG A 5 13.11 -5.12 4.80
N LEU A 6 11.90 -4.75 5.20
CA LEU A 6 11.30 -3.45 4.95
C LEU A 6 12.28 -2.39 5.50
N MET A 7 13.06 -1.75 4.63
CA MET A 7 13.93 -0.63 4.99
C MET A 7 13.06 0.59 5.27
N LEU A 8 12.58 0.71 6.51
CA LEU A 8 12.07 1.97 7.06
C LEU A 8 13.29 2.84 7.41
N PRO A 9 13.48 4.04 6.85
CA PRO A 9 14.54 4.93 7.31
C PRO A 9 14.14 5.55 8.64
N LEU A 10 14.47 4.90 9.77
CA LEU A 10 14.44 5.52 11.08
C LEU A 10 15.56 6.58 11.15
N ARG A 11 15.26 7.79 10.69
CA ARG A 11 16.07 8.98 10.95
C ARG A 11 15.30 9.96 11.81
N PHE A 12 15.25 9.71 13.12
CA PHE A 12 15.12 10.78 14.12
C PHE A 12 15.90 10.42 15.39
N LEU A 13 17.19 10.76 15.39
CA LEU A 13 17.86 11.40 16.53
C LEU A 13 16.98 12.61 16.93
N SER A 14 16.79 13.08 18.17
CA SER A 14 17.57 12.96 19.40
C SER A 14 16.84 13.73 20.52
N LYS A 15 17.21 13.41 21.77
CA LYS A 15 17.17 14.24 23.00
C LYS A 15 15.84 14.48 23.74
N ARG A 16 15.82 13.81 24.91
CA ARG A 16 15.18 14.07 26.21
C ARG A 16 14.71 15.52 26.44
N LEU A 17 13.52 15.66 27.03
CA LEU A 17 13.27 16.60 28.13
C LEU A 17 12.13 16.06 29.00
N ALA A 18 12.42 15.95 30.30
CA ALA A 18 11.46 15.66 31.35
C ALA A 18 10.71 16.94 31.71
N ALA A 19 9.40 16.86 31.90
CA ALA A 19 8.67 17.82 32.73
C ALA A 19 7.38 17.19 33.27
N ALA A 20 7.36 17.09 34.60
CA ALA A 20 6.25 17.24 35.54
C ALA A 20 4.90 16.54 35.25
N ALA A 21 4.61 15.55 36.09
CA ALA A 21 3.26 15.16 36.44
C ALA A 21 2.53 16.33 37.11
N THR A 22 1.35 16.67 36.59
CA THR A 22 0.33 17.44 37.32
C THR A 22 -0.93 16.60 37.43
N LEU A 23 -1.19 16.16 38.67
CA LEU A 23 -2.53 15.76 39.12
C LEU A 23 -3.44 16.99 39.08
N SER A 24 -4.67 16.86 38.56
CA SER A 24 -5.90 17.04 39.35
C SER A 24 -7.17 17.02 38.48
N LEU A 25 -7.97 15.97 38.71
CA LEU A 25 -9.42 15.97 38.98
C LEU A 25 -10.33 16.96 38.23
N LEU A 26 -11.14 16.45 37.30
CA LEU A 26 -12.54 16.86 37.10
C LEU A 26 -13.35 15.67 36.54
N LEU A 27 -13.95 14.88 37.44
CA LEU A 27 -15.06 13.98 37.11
C LEU A 27 -16.11 14.12 38.21
N LEU A 28 -17.23 14.78 37.87
CA LEU A 28 -18.59 14.46 38.31
C LEU A 28 -19.54 15.56 37.80
N SER A 29 -20.01 15.41 36.56
CA SER A 29 -21.30 15.95 36.13
C SER A 29 -22.02 14.88 35.33
N GLY A 30 -22.61 13.92 36.05
CA GLY A 30 -23.72 13.15 35.53
C GLY A 30 -24.94 14.05 35.47
N CYS A 31 -25.45 14.31 34.26
CA CYS A 31 -26.80 14.79 34.05
C CYS A 31 -27.45 13.85 33.03
N GLY A 32 -28.53 13.22 33.46
CA GLY A 32 -29.28 12.25 32.66
C GLY A 32 -30.29 12.90 31.72
N GLY A 33 -30.69 12.10 30.72
CA GLY A 33 -32.01 12.12 30.05
C GLY A 33 -32.31 13.30 29.13
N ASN A 34 -32.44 13.07 27.82
CA ASN A 34 -33.69 12.57 27.24
C ASN A 34 -33.55 12.31 25.73
N ALA A 35 -34.39 11.38 25.27
CA ALA A 35 -34.53 10.94 23.90
C ALA A 35 -35.02 12.02 22.92
N SER A 36 -34.79 11.74 21.65
CA SER A 36 -35.36 12.33 20.43
C SER A 36 -34.57 13.50 19.85
N ASN A 37 -33.73 13.17 18.87
CA ASN A 37 -33.85 13.71 17.52
C ASN A 37 -33.24 12.67 16.57
N GLU A 38 -34.11 11.76 16.13
CA GLU A 38 -33.87 10.90 14.99
C GLU A 38 -33.81 11.78 13.73
N ASN A 39 -32.61 12.25 13.43
CA ASN A 39 -32.20 12.55 12.07
C ASN A 39 -31.02 11.62 11.78
N THR A 40 -31.33 10.39 11.38
CA THR A 40 -30.38 9.49 10.74
C THR A 40 -29.75 10.19 9.54
N PRO A 41 -28.41 10.33 9.47
CA PRO A 41 -27.73 10.29 8.20
C PRO A 41 -27.74 8.82 7.75
N VAL A 42 -28.33 8.56 6.59
CA VAL A 42 -28.20 7.29 5.89
C VAL A 42 -26.71 7.01 5.70
N ALA A 43 -26.20 5.96 6.34
CA ALA A 43 -24.84 5.49 6.18
C ALA A 43 -24.71 4.78 4.83
N ASP A 44 -24.50 5.56 3.76
CA ASP A 44 -24.08 5.03 2.45
C ASP A 44 -22.55 5.12 2.27
N GLY A 45 -21.85 5.58 3.31
CA GLY A 45 -20.41 5.84 3.28
C GLY A 45 -19.53 4.67 3.73
N ASP A 46 -20.10 3.56 4.20
CA ASP A 46 -19.33 2.44 4.78
C ASP A 46 -19.00 1.39 3.72
N ASN A 47 -20.02 0.94 2.97
CA ASN A 47 -19.87 -0.07 1.91
C ASN A 47 -18.91 0.38 0.80
N SER A 48 -18.97 1.65 0.37
CA SER A 48 -18.07 2.17 -0.66
C SER A 48 -16.62 2.27 -0.18
N ARG A 49 -16.41 2.60 1.11
CA ARG A 49 -15.08 2.70 1.70
C ARG A 49 -14.42 1.32 1.85
N GLU A 50 -15.16 0.36 2.36
CA GLU A 50 -14.67 -1.02 2.47
C GLU A 50 -14.43 -1.64 1.09
N THR A 51 -15.29 -1.34 0.10
CA THR A 51 -15.14 -1.87 -1.27
C THR A 51 -13.87 -1.39 -1.95
N TRP A 52 -13.56 -0.07 -1.95
CA TRP A 52 -12.33 0.40 -2.61
C TRP A 52 -11.08 -0.15 -1.90
N LEU A 53 -11.11 -0.25 -0.57
CA LEU A 53 -9.98 -0.72 0.21
C LEU A 53 -9.68 -2.19 -0.09
N ASN A 54 -10.71 -3.03 -0.18
CA ASN A 54 -10.58 -4.44 -0.57
C ASN A 54 -10.03 -4.56 -1.99
N ASN A 55 -10.62 -3.87 -2.96
CA ASN A 55 -10.18 -3.91 -4.36
C ASN A 55 -8.72 -3.43 -4.51
N TYR A 56 -8.36 -2.32 -3.87
CA TYR A 56 -7.02 -1.77 -3.94
C TYR A 56 -5.98 -2.72 -3.33
N THR A 57 -6.27 -3.27 -2.14
CA THR A 57 -5.33 -4.17 -1.46
C THR A 57 -5.21 -5.54 -2.13
N ALA A 58 -6.29 -6.05 -2.73
CA ALA A 58 -6.25 -7.23 -3.59
C ALA A 58 -5.34 -6.99 -4.81
N ALA A 59 -5.50 -5.86 -5.49
CA ALA A 59 -4.66 -5.49 -6.64
C ALA A 59 -3.20 -5.35 -6.24
N VAL A 60 -2.90 -4.63 -5.14
CA VAL A 60 -1.54 -4.48 -4.61
C VAL A 60 -0.92 -5.84 -4.28
N TRP A 61 -1.68 -6.74 -3.66
CA TRP A 61 -1.21 -8.07 -3.32
C TRP A 61 -0.84 -8.87 -4.56
N GLU A 62 -1.70 -8.90 -5.57
CA GLU A 62 -1.44 -9.62 -6.82
C GLU A 62 -0.25 -9.05 -7.58
N ILE A 63 -0.15 -7.73 -7.65
CA ILE A 63 0.98 -7.03 -8.27
C ILE A 63 2.28 -7.41 -7.57
N GLU A 64 2.32 -7.48 -6.23
CA GLU A 64 3.54 -7.85 -5.50
C GLU A 64 3.94 -9.30 -5.78
N ARG A 65 2.98 -10.24 -5.83
CA ARG A 65 3.28 -11.64 -6.21
C ARG A 65 3.85 -11.72 -7.62
N GLN A 66 3.23 -11.04 -8.58
CA GLN A 66 3.70 -10.99 -9.96
C GLN A 66 5.08 -10.32 -10.05
N ARG A 67 5.33 -9.26 -9.27
CA ARG A 67 6.62 -8.57 -9.19
C ARG A 67 7.70 -9.53 -8.73
N GLN A 68 7.48 -10.26 -7.64
CA GLN A 68 8.45 -11.25 -7.12
C GLN A 68 8.71 -12.38 -8.12
N ALA A 69 7.67 -12.90 -8.77
CA ALA A 69 7.82 -13.93 -9.81
C ALA A 69 8.67 -13.42 -10.98
N THR A 70 8.42 -12.18 -11.41
CA THR A 70 9.16 -11.52 -12.50
C THR A 70 10.62 -11.32 -12.12
N TYR A 71 10.91 -10.79 -10.91
CA TYR A 71 12.29 -10.63 -10.43
C TYR A 71 13.06 -11.95 -10.37
N ARG A 72 12.42 -13.05 -9.98
CA ARG A 72 13.06 -14.37 -9.95
C ARG A 72 13.53 -14.78 -11.34
N VAL A 73 12.69 -14.61 -12.36
CA VAL A 73 13.05 -14.91 -13.76
C VAL A 73 14.14 -13.98 -14.27
N LEU A 74 14.07 -12.69 -13.97
CA LEU A 74 15.06 -11.71 -14.43
C LEU A 74 16.42 -11.90 -13.76
N ALA A 75 16.47 -12.29 -12.48
CA ALA A 75 17.74 -12.54 -11.77
C ALA A 75 18.60 -13.64 -12.42
N GLU A 76 17.98 -14.56 -13.16
CA GLU A 76 18.68 -15.63 -13.88
C GLU A 76 19.20 -15.20 -15.26
N ASN A 77 18.63 -14.13 -15.84
CA ASN A 77 18.77 -13.81 -17.27
C ASN A 77 19.25 -12.38 -17.55
N VAL A 78 19.31 -11.50 -16.56
CA VAL A 78 19.64 -10.08 -16.69
C VAL A 78 20.92 -9.76 -15.91
N PRO A 79 21.88 -9.01 -16.48
CA PRO A 79 23.10 -8.60 -15.78
C PRO A 79 22.80 -7.81 -14.51
N ASP A 80 23.61 -7.99 -13.45
CA ASP A 80 23.44 -7.30 -12.17
C ASP A 80 23.36 -5.76 -12.30
N THR A 81 24.07 -5.19 -13.30
CA THR A 81 24.04 -3.75 -13.61
C THR A 81 22.66 -3.26 -14.05
N GLU A 82 21.88 -4.10 -14.73
CA GLU A 82 20.50 -3.80 -15.12
C GLU A 82 19.52 -4.17 -14.00
N GLN A 83 19.81 -5.17 -13.17
CA GLN A 83 18.96 -5.55 -12.03
C GLN A 83 18.79 -4.41 -11.03
N ALA A 84 19.86 -3.66 -10.72
CA ALA A 84 19.78 -2.50 -9.84
C ALA A 84 18.86 -1.41 -10.41
N ALA A 85 18.89 -1.20 -11.73
CA ALA A 85 18.05 -0.22 -12.40
C ALA A 85 16.56 -0.63 -12.43
N LEU A 86 16.23 -1.92 -12.30
CA LEU A 86 14.84 -2.38 -12.25
C LEU A 86 14.07 -1.80 -11.05
N ALA A 87 14.75 -1.41 -9.96
CA ALA A 87 14.10 -0.76 -8.82
C ALA A 87 13.52 0.64 -9.16
N GLU A 88 14.06 1.28 -10.20
CA GLU A 88 13.64 2.61 -10.65
C GLU A 88 12.52 2.56 -11.70
N VAL A 89 12.14 1.36 -12.17
CA VAL A 89 11.06 1.21 -13.13
C VAL A 89 9.75 1.70 -12.54
N ARG A 90 9.03 2.54 -13.29
CA ARG A 90 7.66 2.95 -12.99
C ARG A 90 6.82 2.76 -14.24
N CYS A 91 5.78 1.93 -14.16
CA CYS A 91 4.94 1.60 -15.32
C CYS A 91 4.22 2.82 -15.92
N ASN A 92 4.04 3.88 -15.14
CA ASN A 92 3.47 5.15 -15.59
C ASN A 92 4.52 6.18 -16.05
N GLN A 93 5.82 5.84 -16.10
CA GLN A 93 6.89 6.74 -16.54
C GLN A 93 7.77 6.05 -17.59
N PRO A 94 7.43 6.16 -18.89
CA PRO A 94 8.18 5.49 -19.98
C PRO A 94 9.68 5.83 -20.02
N ASP A 95 10.07 6.96 -19.45
CA ASP A 95 11.45 7.42 -19.42
C ASP A 95 12.34 6.55 -18.52
N THR A 96 11.77 5.91 -17.48
CA THR A 96 12.52 5.05 -16.55
C THR A 96 13.06 3.79 -17.22
N ILE A 97 12.55 3.43 -18.40
CA ILE A 97 12.97 2.21 -19.11
C ILE A 97 13.93 2.46 -20.27
N ARG A 98 14.23 3.72 -20.61
CA ARG A 98 15.03 4.06 -21.81
C ARG A 98 16.45 3.48 -21.78
N GLY A 99 17.01 3.29 -20.60
CA GLY A 99 18.38 2.78 -20.40
C GLY A 99 18.55 1.27 -20.59
N PHE A 100 17.45 0.50 -20.67
CA PHE A 100 17.55 -0.96 -20.78
C PHE A 100 17.71 -1.43 -22.22
N SER A 101 18.29 -2.63 -22.36
CA SER A 101 18.30 -3.36 -23.64
C SER A 101 16.89 -3.47 -24.25
N ARG A 102 16.80 -3.62 -25.59
CA ARG A 102 15.51 -3.73 -26.27
C ARG A 102 14.68 -4.91 -25.75
N THR A 103 15.33 -6.05 -25.52
CA THR A 103 14.69 -7.25 -24.98
C THR A 103 14.13 -6.98 -23.59
N LEU A 104 14.93 -6.42 -22.68
CA LEU A 104 14.47 -6.12 -21.32
C LEU A 104 13.37 -5.07 -21.28
N ARG A 105 13.40 -4.06 -22.16
CA ARG A 105 12.27 -3.12 -22.30
C ARG A 105 10.97 -3.82 -22.68
N GLN A 106 11.01 -4.81 -23.57
CA GLN A 106 9.81 -5.55 -23.94
C GLN A 106 9.25 -6.34 -22.74
N GLU A 107 10.13 -6.98 -21.96
CA GLU A 107 9.71 -7.68 -20.73
C GLU A 107 9.08 -6.72 -19.71
N ILE A 108 9.66 -5.53 -19.55
CA ILE A 108 9.10 -4.50 -18.65
C ILE A 108 7.73 -4.02 -19.15
N VAL A 109 7.57 -3.78 -20.45
CA VAL A 109 6.27 -3.40 -21.04
C VAL A 109 5.23 -4.50 -20.79
N ASN A 110 5.57 -5.75 -21.08
CA ASN A 110 4.67 -6.88 -20.84
C ASN A 110 4.26 -6.99 -19.36
N TYR A 111 5.20 -6.78 -18.44
CA TYR A 111 4.92 -6.73 -17.01
C TYR A 111 3.97 -5.58 -16.66
N CYS A 112 4.18 -4.38 -17.21
CA CYS A 112 3.33 -3.22 -16.95
C CYS A 112 1.91 -3.38 -17.52
N ASP A 113 1.78 -4.01 -18.69
CA ASP A 113 0.48 -4.35 -19.27
C ASP A 113 -0.27 -5.34 -18.36
N ARG A 114 0.43 -6.39 -17.87
CA ARG A 114 -0.11 -7.33 -16.89
C ARG A 114 -0.55 -6.63 -15.60
N VAL A 115 0.21 -5.65 -15.13
CA VAL A 115 -0.18 -4.84 -13.96
C VAL A 115 -1.47 -4.07 -14.20
N ALA A 116 -1.65 -3.48 -15.38
CA ALA A 116 -2.91 -2.82 -15.72
C ALA A 116 -4.10 -3.79 -15.73
N GLU A 117 -3.91 -5.01 -16.27
CA GLU A 117 -4.93 -6.06 -16.24
C GLU A 117 -5.30 -6.48 -14.81
N MET A 118 -4.31 -6.65 -13.92
CA MET A 118 -4.52 -7.03 -12.53
C MET A 118 -5.29 -5.95 -11.75
N ILE A 119 -5.01 -4.66 -12.02
CA ILE A 119 -5.77 -3.55 -11.45
C ILE A 119 -7.24 -3.60 -11.91
N GLN A 120 -7.46 -3.83 -13.21
CA GLN A 120 -8.80 -3.88 -13.80
C GLN A 120 -9.61 -5.09 -13.32
N ALA A 121 -8.96 -6.22 -13.06
CA ALA A 121 -9.60 -7.42 -12.52
C ALA A 121 -10.24 -7.17 -11.14
N GLU A 122 -9.70 -6.23 -10.37
CA GLU A 122 -10.21 -5.82 -9.06
C GLU A 122 -11.20 -4.64 -9.15
N ASN A 123 -11.80 -4.39 -10.32
CA ASN A 123 -12.76 -3.32 -10.55
C ASN A 123 -12.20 -1.91 -10.25
N LEU A 124 -10.92 -1.70 -10.52
CA LEU A 124 -10.27 -0.39 -10.47
C LEU A 124 -9.79 0.02 -11.85
N THR A 125 -9.86 1.31 -12.16
CA THR A 125 -9.09 1.87 -13.26
C THR A 125 -7.64 2.10 -12.84
N VAL A 126 -6.72 2.14 -13.82
CA VAL A 126 -5.31 2.49 -13.56
C VAL A 126 -5.20 3.90 -12.97
N GLU A 127 -6.10 4.81 -13.35
CA GLU A 127 -6.14 6.16 -12.80
C GLU A 127 -6.53 6.16 -11.31
N GLU A 128 -7.63 5.48 -10.93
CA GLU A 128 -8.05 5.36 -9.53
C GLU A 128 -6.98 4.70 -8.67
N PHE A 129 -6.35 3.63 -9.17
CA PHE A 129 -5.26 2.98 -8.46
C PHE A 129 -4.09 3.94 -8.19
N ASN A 130 -3.67 4.71 -9.21
CA ASN A 130 -2.59 5.69 -9.05
C ASN A 130 -2.99 6.82 -8.09
N GLN A 131 -4.24 7.31 -8.15
CA GLN A 131 -4.73 8.32 -7.22
C GLN A 131 -4.74 7.82 -5.77
N ILE A 132 -5.14 6.56 -5.53
CA ILE A 132 -5.08 5.96 -4.19
C ILE A 132 -3.62 5.88 -3.73
N ARG A 133 -2.72 5.37 -4.58
CA ARG A 133 -1.28 5.28 -4.29
C ARG A 133 -0.71 6.63 -3.88
N ASP A 134 -0.98 7.67 -4.65
CA ASP A 134 -0.41 9.01 -4.42
C ASP A 134 -0.89 9.61 -3.08
N ARG A 135 -2.11 9.28 -2.65
CA ARG A 135 -2.63 9.71 -1.33
C ARG A 135 -2.01 8.97 -0.14
N LEU A 136 -1.41 7.79 -0.32
CA LEU A 136 -0.84 7.02 0.80
C LEU A 136 0.32 7.77 1.49
N ASP A 137 1.08 8.56 0.73
CA ASP A 137 2.18 9.37 1.27
C ASP A 137 1.67 10.59 2.06
N GLU A 138 0.45 11.06 1.75
CA GLU A 138 -0.15 12.27 2.31
C GLU A 138 -1.11 11.98 3.46
N ASP A 139 -1.70 10.77 3.51
CA ASP A 139 -2.69 10.36 4.51
C ASP A 139 -2.20 9.12 5.31
N PRO A 140 -1.62 9.33 6.51
CA PRO A 140 -1.18 8.24 7.37
C PRO A 140 -2.31 7.30 7.84
N ILE A 141 -3.54 7.80 7.95
CA ILE A 141 -4.69 6.99 8.35
C ILE A 141 -5.02 6.01 7.23
N LEU A 142 -5.10 6.51 5.99
CA LEU A 142 -5.30 5.71 4.79
C LEU A 142 -4.20 4.64 4.65
N ASN A 143 -2.94 5.03 4.82
CA ASN A 143 -1.81 4.11 4.75
C ASN A 143 -1.91 3.00 5.80
N ASN A 144 -2.27 3.32 7.04
CA ASN A 144 -2.44 2.32 8.09
C ASN A 144 -3.56 1.32 7.74
N GLN A 145 -4.68 1.79 7.19
CA GLN A 145 -5.79 0.92 6.75
C GLN A 145 -5.35 -0.05 5.65
N VAL A 146 -4.62 0.45 4.64
CA VAL A 146 -4.07 -0.39 3.57
C VAL A 146 -3.10 -1.43 4.13
N MET A 147 -2.19 -1.04 5.02
CA MET A 147 -1.21 -1.96 5.60
C MET A 147 -1.85 -3.03 6.49
N GLU A 148 -2.89 -2.69 7.24
CA GLU A 148 -3.63 -3.65 8.05
C GLU A 148 -4.36 -4.67 7.17
N GLN A 149 -5.02 -4.23 6.10
CA GLN A 149 -5.70 -5.14 5.19
C GLN A 149 -4.73 -6.04 4.41
N LEU A 150 -3.60 -5.51 3.95
CA LEU A 150 -2.54 -6.32 3.34
C LEU A 150 -2.00 -7.37 4.31
N ALA A 151 -1.86 -7.04 5.60
CA ALA A 151 -1.43 -8.01 6.61
C ALA A 151 -2.42 -9.18 6.74
N ARG A 152 -3.73 -8.90 6.68
CA ARG A 152 -4.80 -9.93 6.72
C ARG A 152 -4.75 -10.83 5.50
N LEU A 153 -4.54 -10.28 4.29
CA LEU A 153 -4.41 -11.07 3.06
C LEU A 153 -3.21 -12.02 3.09
N GLN A 154 -2.16 -11.67 3.85
CA GLN A 154 -0.94 -12.46 3.98
C GLN A 154 -1.00 -13.54 5.07
N GLU A 155 -1.96 -13.50 5.99
CA GLU A 155 -2.06 -14.49 7.08
C GLU A 155 -2.22 -15.93 6.57
N PRO A 156 -3.12 -16.22 5.60
CA PRO A 156 -3.24 -17.56 5.03
C PRO A 156 -1.95 -18.02 4.31
N ASP A 157 -1.34 -17.15 3.51
CA ASP A 157 -0.13 -17.43 2.71
C ASP A 157 1.10 -17.78 3.59
N ARG A 158 1.18 -17.20 4.80
CA ARG A 158 2.22 -17.53 5.78
C ARG A 158 2.02 -18.87 6.48
N THR A 159 0.80 -19.39 6.52
CA THR A 159 0.51 -20.68 7.20
C THR A 159 0.68 -21.90 6.31
N GLU A 160 0.79 -21.71 4.99
CA GLU A 160 0.98 -22.78 4.00
C GLU A 160 2.44 -22.97 3.54
N ASN A 161 3.40 -22.21 4.10
CA ASN A 161 4.84 -22.29 3.78
C ASN A 161 5.69 -22.77 4.97
#